data_AF-A0A0A2LIS8-F1
#
_entry.id   AF-A0A0A2LIS8-F1
#
_cell.length_a   1.000
_cell.length_b   1.000
_cell.length_c   1.000
_cell.angle_alpha   90.00
_cell.angle_beta   90.00
_cell.angle_gamma   90.00
#
_symmetry.space_group_name_H-M   'P 1'
#
loop_
_entity.id
_entity.type
_entity.pdbx_description
1 polymer ?
#
loop_
_entity_poly.entity_id
_entity_poly.type
_entity_poly.pdbx_seq_one_letter_code
_entity_poly.pdbx_strand_id
1 'polypeptide(L)'
;MTKFIPWHIEPQLSEKHFANERFSIEAKNREVITFASRQDMDTFAGFEIKNGIIQENVLVFHLSFGSNNDEWNVVKKEYPNFFSFIKETVLPDMEEWITIDDVEDYI
;
A
#
# COMPACT_ATOMS: atom_id res chain seq x y z
N MET A 1 -6.85 -2.52 23.77
CA MET A 1 -7.69 -2.66 22.57
C MET A 1 -6.76 -2.95 21.43
N THR A 2 -6.67 -4.22 21.06
CA THR A 2 -6.21 -4.59 19.71
C THR A 2 -7.38 -4.23 18.78
N LYS A 3 -7.10 -3.68 17.61
CA LYS A 3 -8.13 -3.39 16.61
C LYS A 3 -7.70 -4.14 15.37
N PHE A 4 -8.61 -4.92 14.80
CA PHE A 4 -8.37 -5.53 13.50
C PHE A 4 -8.30 -4.43 12.43
N ILE A 5 -7.14 -4.29 11.78
CA ILE A 5 -6.88 -3.27 10.76
C ILE A 5 -6.47 -3.97 9.46
N PRO A 6 -7.43 -4.45 8.66
CA PRO A 6 -7.12 -5.13 7.43
C PRO A 6 -6.57 -4.16 6.37
N TRP A 7 -5.82 -4.71 5.43
CA TRP A 7 -5.60 -4.04 4.16
C TRP A 7 -6.94 -3.87 3.44
N HIS A 8 -7.25 -2.63 3.07
CA HIS A 8 -8.39 -2.32 2.22
C HIS A 8 -7.96 -2.40 0.76
N ILE A 9 -8.59 -3.27 -0.03
CA ILE A 9 -8.37 -3.39 -1.47
C ILE A 9 -9.50 -2.66 -2.20
N GLU A 10 -9.14 -1.68 -3.00
CA GLU A 10 -10.08 -0.90 -3.80
C GLU A 10 -10.64 -1.76 -4.94
N PRO A 11 -11.97 -1.92 -5.04
CA PRO A 11 -12.59 -2.71 -6.12
C PRO A 11 -12.51 -2.01 -7.47
N GLN A 12 -12.24 -0.71 -7.48
CA GLN A 12 -12.12 0.12 -8.68
C GLN A 12 -10.90 1.01 -8.56
N LEU A 13 -10.02 0.92 -9.55
CA LEU A 13 -8.83 1.77 -9.60
C LEU A 13 -9.21 3.16 -10.08
N SER A 14 -8.61 4.18 -9.47
CA SER A 14 -8.79 5.58 -9.84
C SER A 14 -7.44 6.23 -10.12
N GLU A 15 -7.28 6.81 -11.31
CA GLU A 15 -6.12 7.63 -11.64
C GLU A 15 -6.04 8.87 -10.74
N LYS A 16 -7.20 9.34 -10.25
CA LYS A 16 -7.33 10.51 -9.36
C LYS A 16 -7.19 10.18 -7.89
N HIS A 17 -6.74 8.98 -7.54
CA HIS A 17 -6.50 8.63 -6.15
C HIS A 17 -5.40 9.54 -5.57
N PHE A 18 -5.67 10.21 -4.44
CA PHE A 18 -4.75 11.22 -3.89
C PHE A 18 -3.34 10.66 -3.64
N ALA A 19 -3.24 9.38 -3.26
CA ALA A 19 -1.96 8.73 -3.04
C ALA A 19 -1.11 8.62 -4.32
N ASN A 20 -1.71 8.58 -5.52
CA ASN A 20 -0.96 8.55 -6.78
C ASN A 20 -0.22 9.87 -7.00
N GLU A 21 -0.93 10.99 -6.85
CA GLU A 21 -0.36 12.35 -6.96
C GLU A 21 0.71 12.57 -5.90
N ARG A 22 0.43 12.15 -4.67
CA ARG A 22 1.37 12.31 -3.58
C ARG A 22 2.62 11.45 -3.76
N PHE A 23 2.45 10.22 -4.24
CA PHE A 23 3.56 9.34 -4.57
C PHE A 23 4.44 9.94 -5.67
N SER A 24 3.88 10.49 -6.74
CA SER A 24 4.69 11.05 -7.83
C SER A 24 5.55 12.24 -7.40
N ILE A 25 5.04 13.05 -6.47
CA ILE A 25 5.78 14.13 -5.82
C ILE A 25 6.96 13.56 -5.01
N GLU A 26 6.74 12.56 -4.16
CA GLU A 26 7.74 12.05 -3.21
C GLU A 26 8.69 10.97 -3.79
N ALA A 27 8.31 10.30 -4.86
CA ALA A 27 9.03 9.15 -5.45
C ALA A 27 9.87 9.53 -6.68
N LYS A 28 10.29 10.80 -6.79
CA LYS A 28 11.18 11.29 -7.86
C LYS A 28 10.67 10.96 -9.29
N ASN A 29 9.41 11.29 -9.57
CA ASN A 29 8.72 11.04 -10.85
C ASN A 29 8.45 9.56 -11.19
N ARG A 30 8.50 8.65 -10.21
CA ARG A 30 7.83 7.35 -10.37
C ARG A 30 6.33 7.54 -10.25
N GLU A 31 5.57 6.74 -10.97
CA GLU A 31 4.12 6.82 -10.99
C GLU A 31 3.52 5.49 -10.53
N VAL A 32 2.36 5.56 -9.90
CA VAL A 32 1.60 4.37 -9.47
C VAL A 32 0.11 4.58 -9.71
N ILE A 33 -0.60 3.47 -9.87
CA ILE A 33 -2.03 3.40 -9.65
C ILE A 33 -2.29 2.62 -8.35
N THR A 34 -2.73 3.34 -7.32
CA THR A 34 -3.00 2.80 -5.99
C THR A 34 -4.22 1.89 -6.04
N PHE A 35 -4.11 0.71 -5.44
CA PHE A 35 -5.20 -0.26 -5.33
C PHE A 35 -5.45 -0.76 -3.92
N ALA A 36 -4.53 -0.52 -2.97
CA ALA A 36 -4.75 -0.90 -1.58
C ALA A 36 -4.19 0.11 -0.60
N SER A 37 -4.77 0.16 0.60
CA SER A 37 -4.30 0.97 1.71
C SER A 37 -4.42 0.23 3.04
N ARG A 38 -3.57 0.59 3.99
CA ARG A 38 -3.63 0.14 5.37
C ARG A 38 -4.06 1.32 6.24
N GLN A 39 -5.13 1.14 7.03
CA GLN A 39 -5.84 2.25 7.68
C GLN A 39 -5.11 2.86 8.90
N ASP A 40 -3.98 2.30 9.34
CA ASP A 40 -3.24 2.70 10.54
C ASP A 40 -1.99 3.54 10.28
N MET A 41 -1.34 3.36 9.13
CA MET A 41 0.04 3.81 8.93
C MET A 41 0.26 4.52 7.59
N ASP A 42 -0.72 5.19 7.00
CA ASP A 42 -0.57 5.90 5.71
C ASP A 42 0.22 5.10 4.66
N THR A 43 0.00 3.78 4.67
CA THR A 43 0.74 2.80 3.87
C THR A 43 -0.18 2.33 2.76
N PHE A 44 0.35 2.32 1.55
CA PHE A 44 -0.40 2.05 0.33
C PHE A 44 0.31 0.99 -0.48
N ALA A 45 -0.45 0.33 -1.35
CA ALA A 45 0.08 -0.50 -2.41
C ALA A 45 -0.50 -0.07 -3.76
N GLY A 46 0.35 -0.04 -4.77
CA GLY A 46 -0.03 0.36 -6.13
C GLY A 46 0.75 -0.39 -7.19
N PHE A 47 0.17 -0.52 -8.38
CA PHE A 47 0.90 -0.98 -9.55
C PHE A 47 1.77 0.15 -10.06
N GLU A 48 3.02 -0.15 -10.39
CA GLU A 48 3.91 0.85 -10.98
C GLU A 48 3.45 1.21 -12.40
N ILE A 49 3.56 2.49 -12.77
CA ILE A 49 3.34 2.97 -14.13
C ILE A 49 4.70 3.35 -14.70
N LYS A 50 5.05 2.77 -15.85
CA LYS A 50 6.26 3.12 -16.62
C LYS A 50 5.87 3.54 -18.02
N ASN A 51 6.24 4.75 -18.40
CA ASN A 51 5.93 5.32 -19.72
C ASN A 51 4.42 5.23 -20.06
N GLY A 52 3.55 5.49 -19.08
CA GLY A 52 2.09 5.40 -19.22
C GLY A 52 1.52 3.97 -19.26
N ILE A 53 2.33 2.93 -19.03
CA ILE A 53 1.89 1.53 -19.03
C ILE A 53 1.91 1.00 -17.60
N ILE A 54 0.76 0.50 -17.14
CA ILE A 54 0.63 -0.22 -15.86
C ILE A 54 1.44 -1.51 -15.94
N GLN A 55 2.35 -1.69 -14.98
CA GLN A 55 3.18 -2.87 -14.84
C GLN A 55 2.54 -3.90 -13.89
N GLU A 56 2.99 -5.15 -13.95
CA GLU A 56 2.52 -6.19 -13.02
C GLU A 56 3.07 -6.01 -11.60
N ASN A 57 4.23 -5.35 -11.46
CA ASN A 57 4.89 -5.20 -10.17
C ASN A 57 4.09 -4.28 -9.25
N VAL A 58 4.11 -4.64 -7.96
CA VAL A 58 3.44 -3.89 -6.89
C VAL A 58 4.48 -3.19 -6.04
N LEU A 59 4.27 -1.91 -5.79
CA LEU A 59 5.06 -1.12 -4.85
C LEU A 59 4.25 -0.97 -3.57
N VAL A 60 4.86 -1.29 -2.43
CA VAL A 60 4.35 -0.89 -1.11
C VAL A 60 5.10 0.36 -0.69
N PHE A 61 4.36 1.43 -0.38
CA PHE A 61 4.93 2.73 -0.10
C PHE A 61 4.24 3.44 1.06
N HIS A 62 5.02 4.27 1.76
CA HIS A 62 4.56 5.09 2.87
C HIS A 62 4.78 6.56 2.52
N LEU A 63 3.68 7.31 2.44
CA LEU A 63 3.70 8.73 2.10
C LEU A 63 4.06 9.52 3.35
N SER A 64 5.09 10.38 3.26
CA SER A 64 5.52 11.21 4.39
C SER A 64 4.67 12.47 4.54
N PHE A 65 3.95 12.86 3.48
CA PHE A 65 3.28 14.16 3.37
C PHE A 65 4.21 15.38 3.55
N GLY A 66 5.54 15.16 3.58
CA GLY A 66 6.58 16.19 3.71
C GLY A 66 7.20 16.65 2.38
N SER A 67 8.02 17.69 2.42
CA SER A 67 8.79 18.10 1.23
C SER A 67 9.82 17.05 0.83
N ASN A 68 10.08 16.90 -0.47
CA ASN A 68 11.09 15.98 -1.05
C ASN A 68 12.43 16.10 -0.30
N ASN A 69 12.70 15.16 0.61
CA ASN A 69 14.03 14.97 1.17
C ASN A 69 14.69 13.86 0.39
N ASP A 70 15.84 14.16 -0.22
CA ASP A 70 16.56 13.22 -1.09
C ASP A 70 16.98 11.91 -0.40
N GLU A 71 16.98 11.89 0.93
CA GLU A 71 17.31 10.76 1.78
C GLU A 71 16.13 9.81 2.07
N TRP A 72 14.88 10.23 1.83
CA TRP A 72 13.70 9.40 2.12
C TRP A 72 13.24 8.60 0.91
N ASN A 73 13.32 7.27 0.99
CA ASN A 73 12.65 6.39 0.03
C ASN A 73 11.24 6.06 0.54
N VAL A 74 10.23 6.60 -0.15
CA VAL A 74 8.81 6.28 0.10
C VAL A 74 8.48 4.82 -0.22
N VAL A 75 9.17 4.20 -1.16
CA VAL A 75 8.97 2.79 -1.51
C VAL A 75 9.68 1.92 -0.46
N LYS A 76 8.88 1.14 0.28
CA LYS A 76 9.37 0.24 1.32
C LYS A 76 9.70 -1.14 0.78
N LYS A 77 8.88 -1.63 -0.16
CA LYS A 77 9.07 -2.95 -0.76
C LYS A 77 8.49 -2.99 -2.17
N GLU A 78 9.10 -3.81 -3.02
CA GLU A 78 8.62 -4.09 -4.36
C GLU A 78 8.37 -5.59 -4.50
N TYR A 79 7.27 -5.92 -5.18
CA TYR A 79 6.84 -7.29 -5.43
C TYR A 79 6.70 -7.52 -6.93
N PRO A 80 7.04 -8.71 -7.44
CA PRO A 80 6.92 -8.99 -8.87
C PRO A 80 5.48 -8.99 -9.37
N ASN A 81 4.50 -9.26 -8.49
CA ASN A 81 3.07 -9.25 -8.83
C ASN A 81 2.19 -9.12 -7.58
N PHE A 82 0.89 -8.91 -7.83
CA PHE A 82 -0.16 -8.83 -6.82
C PHE A 82 -0.19 -10.02 -5.85
N PHE A 83 -0.08 -11.26 -6.35
CA PHE A 83 -0.16 -12.44 -5.49
C PHE A 83 1.02 -12.54 -4.52
N SER A 84 2.21 -12.10 -4.94
CA SER A 84 3.39 -12.03 -4.07
C SER A 84 3.19 -10.99 -2.97
N PHE A 85 2.62 -9.83 -3.31
CA PHE A 85 2.21 -8.82 -2.33
C PHE A 85 1.21 -9.37 -1.30
N ILE A 86 0.15 -10.06 -1.75
CA ILE A 86 -0.84 -10.67 -0.85
C ILE A 86 -0.19 -11.67 0.09
N LYS A 87 0.59 -12.60 -0.47
CA LYS A 87 1.19 -13.70 0.29
C LYS A 87 2.22 -13.22 1.32
N GLU A 88 3.03 -12.22 0.96
CA GLU A 88 4.17 -11.79 1.76
C GLU A 88 3.91 -10.55 2.62
N THR A 89 2.85 -9.79 2.37
CA THR A 89 2.48 -8.59 3.16
C THR A 89 1.13 -8.76 3.80
N VAL A 90 0.09 -8.96 2.99
CA VAL A 90 -1.29 -8.87 3.48
C VAL A 90 -1.60 -9.99 4.45
N LEU A 91 -1.24 -11.24 4.13
CA LEU A 91 -1.50 -12.37 5.02
C LEU A 91 -0.71 -12.27 6.33
N PRO A 92 0.63 -12.04 6.34
CA PRO A 92 1.37 -11.88 7.58
C PRO A 92 0.91 -10.69 8.42
N ASP A 93 0.65 -9.54 7.79
CA ASP A 93 0.10 -8.38 8.49
C ASP A 93 -1.21 -8.78 9.16
N MET A 94 -2.18 -9.31 8.41
CA MET A 94 -3.48 -9.69 8.97
C MET A 94 -3.39 -10.75 10.08
N GLU A 95 -2.46 -11.71 9.98
CA GLU A 95 -2.23 -12.74 11.01
C GLU A 95 -1.69 -12.13 12.31
N GLU A 96 -0.81 -11.13 12.24
CA GLU A 96 -0.29 -10.42 13.43
C GLU A 96 -1.40 -9.69 14.19
N TRP A 97 -2.43 -9.20 13.48
CA TRP A 97 -3.49 -8.36 14.06
C TRP A 97 -4.75 -9.11 14.48
N ILE A 98 -4.96 -10.34 14.03
CA ILE A 98 -6.07 -11.17 14.53
C ILE A 98 -5.57 -11.86 15.80
N THR A 99 -5.86 -11.26 16.96
CA THR A 99 -5.74 -12.00 18.22
C THR A 99 -6.96 -12.89 18.43
N ILE A 100 -6.83 -13.98 19.19
CA ILE A 100 -7.96 -14.87 19.53
C ILE A 100 -9.11 -14.06 20.15
N ASP A 101 -8.77 -13.05 20.96
CA ASP A 101 -9.73 -12.16 21.61
C ASP A 101 -10.55 -11.33 20.60
N ASP A 102 -9.97 -10.94 19.46
CA ASP A 102 -10.69 -10.20 18.42
C ASP A 102 -11.74 -11.08 17.71
N VAL A 103 -11.55 -12.40 17.66
CA VAL A 103 -12.49 -13.33 17.03
C VAL A 103 -13.72 -13.54 17.90
N GLU A 104 -13.57 -13.53 19.23
CA GLU A 104 -14.68 -13.71 20.17
C GLU A 104 -15.68 -12.54 20.16
N ASP A 105 -15.23 -11.33 19.85
CA ASP A 105 -16.10 -10.14 19.70
C ASP A 105 -17.04 -10.23 18.46
N TYR A 106 -16.80 -11.17 17.55
CA TYR A 106 -17.64 -11.40 16.35
C TYR A 106 -18.55 -12.64 16.45
N ILE A 107 -18.59 -13.33 17.59
CA ILE A 107 -19.45 -14.52 17.85
C ILE A 107 -20.59 -14.13 18.80
#